data_AF-A0A7Y3LER4-F1
#
_entry.id   AF-A0A7Y3LER4-F1
#
_cell.length_a   1.000
_cell.length_b   1.000
_cell.length_c   1.000
_cell.angle_alpha   90.00
_cell.angle_beta   90.00
_cell.angle_gamma   90.00
#
_symmetry.space_group_name_H-M   'P 1'
#
loop_
_entity.id
_entity.type
_entity.pdbx_description
1 polymer ?
#
loop_
_entity_poly.entity_id
_entity_poly.type
_entity_poly.pdbx_seq_one_letter_code
_entity_poly.pdbx_strand_id
1 'polypeptide(L)'
;IVGMAPTPDGKGYWLVASDGGIFTFGDAQFYGSAGSINLNKPIVGMVASADGGGYRLIAADGGVFDYGDAQYYGSLPGLNVTATATSLAPSPDNNGYYVLTSSGKVYSFGDASAQGDLTTMSNPPSSTAGITSVG
;
A
#
# COMPACT_ATOMS: atom_id res chain seq x y z
N ILE A 1 -9.37 -4.63 11.96
CA ILE A 1 -9.28 -3.94 10.66
C ILE A 1 -8.18 -2.91 10.77
N VAL A 2 -7.26 -2.88 9.81
CA VAL A 2 -6.07 -2.01 9.81
C VAL A 2 -6.01 -1.08 8.58
N GLY A 3 -6.85 -1.32 7.59
CA GLY A 3 -6.91 -0.51 6.38
C GLY A 3 -8.21 -0.68 5.62
N MET A 4 -8.42 0.24 4.70
CA MET A 4 -9.60 0.38 3.85
C MET A 4 -9.15 0.98 2.52
N ALA A 5 -9.70 0.50 1.41
CA ALA A 5 -9.54 1.14 0.11
C ALA A 5 -10.88 1.08 -0.67
N PRO A 6 -11.35 2.20 -1.25
CA PRO A 6 -12.55 2.21 -2.08
C PRO A 6 -12.28 1.67 -3.48
N THR A 7 -13.31 1.18 -4.17
CA THR A 7 -13.28 1.00 -5.63
C THR A 7 -13.15 2.35 -6.33
N PRO A 8 -12.57 2.43 -7.54
CA PRO A 8 -12.39 3.71 -8.24
C PRO A 8 -13.70 4.47 -8.49
N ASP A 9 -14.81 3.75 -8.68
CA ASP A 9 -16.13 4.35 -8.88
C ASP A 9 -16.88 4.66 -7.57
N GLY A 10 -16.27 4.33 -6.42
CA GLY A 10 -16.77 4.60 -5.08
C GLY A 10 -18.00 3.79 -4.67
N LYS A 11 -18.42 2.80 -5.46
CA LYS A 11 -19.61 1.98 -5.16
C LYS A 11 -19.32 0.79 -4.24
N GLY A 12 -18.06 0.53 -3.96
CA GLY A 12 -17.60 -0.54 -3.09
C GLY A 12 -16.32 -0.18 -2.36
N TYR A 13 -15.93 -1.04 -1.42
CA TYR A 13 -14.66 -0.93 -0.73
C TYR A 13 -14.18 -2.28 -0.22
N TRP A 14 -12.87 -2.37 -0.05
CA TRP A 14 -12.20 -3.45 0.67
C TRP A 14 -11.85 -2.98 2.08
N LEU A 15 -11.95 -3.90 3.04
CA LEU A 15 -11.28 -3.79 4.34
C LEU A 15 -10.20 -4.85 4.44
N VAL A 16 -9.09 -4.51 5.08
CA VAL A 16 -8.04 -5.46 5.43
C VAL A 16 -7.91 -5.62 6.94
N ALA A 17 -7.76 -6.86 7.39
CA ALA A 17 -7.43 -7.20 8.78
C ALA A 17 -5.92 -7.39 8.96
N SER A 18 -5.46 -7.31 10.21
CA SER A 18 -4.04 -7.44 10.56
C SER A 18 -3.45 -8.81 10.24
N ASP A 19 -4.28 -9.84 10.16
CA ASP A 19 -3.93 -11.19 9.72
C ASP A 19 -3.87 -11.32 8.19
N GLY A 20 -4.20 -10.27 7.44
CA GLY A 20 -4.23 -10.26 5.98
C GLY A 20 -5.55 -10.69 5.37
N GLY A 21 -6.59 -10.94 6.18
CA GLY A 21 -7.95 -11.17 5.70
C GLY A 21 -8.51 -9.96 4.95
N ILE A 22 -9.15 -10.21 3.79
CA ILE A 22 -9.81 -9.19 2.98
C ILE A 22 -11.32 -9.39 3.02
N PHE A 23 -12.04 -8.30 3.26
CA PHE A 23 -13.50 -8.25 3.26
C PHE A 23 -13.97 -7.29 2.17
N THR A 24 -14.89 -7.74 1.31
CA THR A 24 -15.42 -6.97 0.19
C THR A 24 -16.83 -6.47 0.48
N PHE A 25 -17.10 -5.24 0.09
CA PHE A 25 -18.41 -4.59 0.25
C PHE A 25 -18.80 -3.83 -1.02
N GLY A 26 -20.10 -3.73 -1.29
CA GLY A 26 -20.60 -3.12 -2.51
C GLY A 26 -20.24 -3.95 -3.74
N ASP A 27 -19.66 -3.31 -4.75
CA ASP A 27 -19.20 -3.95 -5.99
C ASP A 27 -17.69 -4.31 -6.01
N ALA A 28 -17.00 -4.12 -4.89
CA ALA A 28 -15.60 -4.51 -4.73
C ALA A 28 -15.41 -6.03 -4.97
N GLN A 29 -14.60 -6.38 -5.96
CA GLN A 29 -14.30 -7.78 -6.30
C GLN A 29 -13.19 -8.35 -5.40
N PHE A 30 -13.24 -9.65 -5.10
CA PHE A 30 -12.19 -10.30 -4.30
C PHE A 30 -11.04 -10.80 -5.19
N TYR A 31 -9.83 -10.29 -4.96
CA TYR A 31 -8.65 -10.62 -5.77
C TYR A 31 -7.65 -11.56 -5.07
N GLY A 32 -7.87 -11.87 -3.80
CA GLY A 32 -7.01 -12.73 -2.98
C GLY A 32 -6.82 -12.21 -1.55
N SER A 33 -6.09 -12.95 -0.73
CA SER A 33 -5.92 -12.62 0.69
C SER A 33 -4.62 -13.18 1.22
N ALA A 34 -3.99 -12.44 2.14
CA ALA A 34 -2.84 -12.93 2.89
C ALA A 34 -3.27 -13.73 4.14
N GLY A 35 -4.56 -13.72 4.48
CA GLY A 35 -5.09 -14.48 5.62
C GLY A 35 -5.06 -16.00 5.45
N SER A 36 -4.71 -16.52 4.28
CA SER A 36 -4.52 -17.96 4.04
C SER A 36 -3.09 -18.44 4.32
N ILE A 37 -2.17 -17.54 4.65
CA ILE A 37 -0.76 -17.87 4.91
C ILE A 37 -0.32 -17.43 6.30
N ASN A 38 0.74 -18.04 6.80
CA ASN A 38 1.38 -17.60 8.05
C ASN A 38 2.24 -16.36 7.78
N LEU A 39 1.74 -15.19 8.16
CA LEU A 39 2.50 -13.94 8.07
C LEU A 39 3.61 -13.88 9.13
N ASN A 40 4.80 -13.44 8.73
CA ASN A 40 5.90 -13.17 9.66
C ASN A 40 5.60 -11.99 10.58
N LYS A 41 4.89 -10.98 10.06
CA LYS A 41 4.41 -9.81 10.78
C LYS A 41 3.01 -9.40 10.30
N PRO A 42 2.21 -8.72 11.15
CA PRO A 42 0.87 -8.28 10.78
C PRO A 42 0.86 -7.35 9.56
N ILE A 43 -0.23 -7.38 8.80
CA ILE A 43 -0.57 -6.33 7.83
C ILE A 43 -0.83 -5.02 8.59
N VAL A 44 -0.34 -3.91 8.05
CA VAL A 44 -0.49 -2.56 8.59
C VAL A 44 -1.18 -1.60 7.63
N GLY A 45 -1.39 -2.00 6.38
CA GLY A 45 -2.11 -1.17 5.41
C GLY A 45 -2.43 -1.87 4.10
N MET A 46 -3.25 -1.21 3.30
CA MET A 46 -3.57 -1.60 1.93
C MET A 46 -3.73 -0.39 1.01
N VAL A 47 -3.59 -0.62 -0.29
CA VAL A 47 -3.87 0.35 -1.35
C VAL A 47 -4.49 -0.40 -2.53
N ALA A 48 -5.55 0.14 -3.14
CA ALA A 48 -6.13 -0.40 -4.37
C ALA A 48 -5.29 0.00 -5.59
N SER A 49 -5.27 -0.84 -6.64
CA SER A 49 -4.76 -0.41 -7.94
C SER A 49 -5.64 0.72 -8.52
N ALA A 50 -5.08 1.53 -9.41
CA ALA A 50 -5.75 2.73 -9.92
C ALA A 50 -7.07 2.44 -10.67
N ASP A 51 -7.14 1.31 -11.36
CA ASP A 51 -8.32 0.79 -12.06
C ASP A 51 -9.18 -0.13 -11.19
N GLY A 52 -8.76 -0.40 -9.95
CA GLY A 52 -9.49 -1.22 -9.00
C GLY A 52 -9.52 -2.70 -9.34
N GLY A 53 -8.72 -3.16 -10.30
CA GLY A 53 -8.61 -4.58 -10.66
C GLY A 53 -7.71 -5.38 -9.73
N GLY A 54 -7.25 -4.78 -8.63
CA GLY A 54 -6.35 -5.39 -7.67
C GLY A 54 -6.09 -4.52 -6.44
N TYR A 55 -5.24 -5.03 -5.55
CA TYR A 55 -4.76 -4.29 -4.39
C TYR A 55 -3.43 -4.83 -3.89
N ARG A 56 -2.75 -3.97 -3.15
CA ARG A 56 -1.48 -4.23 -2.47
C ARG A 56 -1.67 -4.15 -0.97
N LEU A 57 -1.08 -5.09 -0.23
CA LEU A 57 -0.98 -5.09 1.23
C LEU A 57 0.48 -4.89 1.66
N ILE A 58 0.70 -4.22 2.79
CA ILE A 58 2.01 -4.07 3.42
C ILE A 58 2.00 -4.65 4.83
N ALA A 59 2.97 -5.50 5.14
CA ALA A 59 3.22 -6.02 6.48
C ALA A 59 4.19 -5.14 7.26
N ALA A 60 4.18 -5.23 8.59
CA ALA A 60 5.03 -4.42 9.46
C ALA A 60 6.54 -4.71 9.28
N ASP A 61 6.93 -5.87 8.75
CA ASP A 61 8.32 -6.16 8.33
C ASP A 61 8.68 -5.57 6.95
N GLY A 62 7.73 -4.87 6.32
CA GLY A 62 7.88 -4.30 4.99
C GLY A 62 7.68 -5.30 3.85
N GLY A 63 7.19 -6.51 4.14
CA GLY A 63 6.73 -7.45 3.12
C GLY A 63 5.52 -6.88 2.36
N VAL A 64 5.54 -7.01 1.03
CA VAL A 64 4.49 -6.51 0.13
C VAL A 64 3.79 -7.70 -0.52
N PHE A 65 2.46 -7.69 -0.49
CA PHE A 65 1.62 -8.73 -1.07
C PHE A 65 0.68 -8.11 -2.09
N ASP A 66 0.81 -8.52 -3.35
CA ASP A 66 0.03 -8.02 -4.47
C ASP A 66 -1.01 -9.03 -4.94
N TYR A 67 -2.21 -8.54 -5.23
CA TYR A 67 -3.35 -9.33 -5.68
C TYR A 67 -4.05 -8.66 -6.86
N GLY A 68 -4.64 -9.46 -7.75
CA GLY A 68 -5.27 -8.96 -8.97
C GLY A 68 -4.23 -8.44 -9.96
N ASP A 69 -4.43 -7.24 -10.46
CA ASP A 69 -3.51 -6.57 -11.39
C ASP A 69 -2.40 -5.74 -10.72
N ALA A 70 -2.39 -5.66 -9.39
CA ALA A 70 -1.34 -4.93 -8.66
C ALA A 70 0.05 -5.52 -9.01
N GLN A 71 0.96 -4.66 -9.47
CA GLN A 71 2.30 -5.08 -9.90
C GLN A 71 3.35 -4.97 -8.80
N TYR A 72 4.09 -6.05 -8.53
CA TYR A 72 5.15 -6.05 -7.52
C TYR A 72 6.42 -5.33 -8.01
N TYR A 73 6.88 -4.33 -7.25
CA TYR A 73 8.10 -3.57 -7.58
C TYR A 73 9.24 -3.76 -6.56
N GLY A 74 9.01 -4.49 -5.47
CA GLY A 74 10.01 -4.77 -4.43
C GLY A 74 9.49 -4.69 -3.00
N SER A 75 10.35 -4.87 -2.01
CA SER A 75 9.97 -4.82 -0.60
C SER A 75 11.17 -4.51 0.29
N LEU A 76 10.93 -4.09 1.54
CA LEU A 76 12.04 -3.82 2.47
C LEU A 76 12.91 -5.06 2.72
N PRO A 77 12.36 -6.28 2.91
CA PRO A 77 13.18 -7.49 3.01
C PRO A 77 14.05 -7.74 1.78
N GLY A 78 13.57 -7.40 0.57
CA GLY A 78 14.36 -7.47 -0.66
C GLY A 78 15.58 -6.54 -0.68
N LEU A 79 15.58 -5.51 0.16
CA LEU A 79 16.72 -4.58 0.36
C LEU A 79 17.55 -4.91 1.61
N ASN A 80 17.29 -6.03 2.30
CA ASN A 80 17.84 -6.36 3.61
C ASN A 80 17.56 -5.29 4.68
N VAL A 81 16.42 -4.60 4.56
CA VAL A 81 15.97 -3.61 5.53
C VAL A 81 15.01 -4.27 6.51
N THR A 82 15.32 -4.19 7.80
CA THR A 82 14.53 -4.77 8.90
C THR A 82 13.74 -3.71 9.69
N ALA A 83 13.64 -2.50 9.14
CA ALA A 83 12.87 -1.41 9.74
C ALA A 83 11.36 -1.71 9.71
N THR A 84 10.62 -1.22 10.71
CA THR A 84 9.18 -1.41 10.77
C THR A 84 8.49 -0.51 9.75
N ALA A 85 7.81 -1.10 8.77
CA ALA A 85 6.95 -0.36 7.86
C ALA A 85 5.66 0.05 8.57
N THR A 86 5.20 1.28 8.32
CA THR A 86 3.95 1.81 8.87
C THR A 86 2.88 1.98 7.81
N SER A 87 3.27 2.22 6.56
CA SER A 87 2.34 2.44 5.44
C SER A 87 3.02 2.26 4.09
N LEU A 88 2.21 2.12 3.05
CA LEU A 88 2.62 2.21 1.66
C LEU A 88 1.75 3.25 0.94
N ALA A 89 2.28 3.90 -0.10
CA ALA A 89 1.51 4.77 -0.98
C ALA A 89 1.95 4.57 -2.44
N PRO A 90 1.04 4.58 -3.42
CA PRO A 90 1.39 4.40 -4.82
C PRO A 90 2.17 5.63 -5.33
N SER A 91 3.02 5.41 -6.35
CA SER A 91 3.60 6.53 -7.12
C SER A 91 2.52 7.24 -7.93
N PRO A 92 2.75 8.49 -8.38
CA PRO A 92 1.78 9.23 -9.20
C PRO A 92 1.33 8.47 -10.46
N ASP A 93 2.25 7.75 -11.09
CA ASP A 93 1.99 7.02 -12.33
C ASP A 93 1.56 5.57 -12.07
N ASN A 94 1.43 5.19 -10.79
CA ASN A 94 1.05 3.86 -10.32
C ASN A 94 2.00 2.71 -10.73
N ASN A 95 3.18 3.01 -11.31
CA ASN A 95 4.22 2.01 -11.62
C ASN A 95 5.29 1.89 -10.52
N GLY A 96 4.93 2.22 -9.29
CA GLY A 96 5.82 2.24 -8.15
C GLY A 96 5.07 2.51 -6.85
N TYR A 97 5.82 2.52 -5.75
CA TYR A 97 5.30 2.92 -4.45
C TYR A 97 6.40 3.34 -3.48
N TYR A 98 5.97 4.12 -2.50
CA TYR A 98 6.71 4.50 -1.32
C TYR A 98 6.35 3.59 -0.16
N VAL A 99 7.35 3.18 0.63
CA VAL A 99 7.17 2.54 1.94
C VAL A 99 7.72 3.47 3.00
N LEU A 100 6.88 3.90 3.93
CA LEU A 100 7.27 4.70 5.10
C LEU A 100 7.56 3.77 6.27
N THR A 101 8.67 4.02 6.96
CA THR A 101 9.03 3.30 8.18
C THR A 101 8.74 4.12 9.44
N SER A 102 8.69 3.45 10.59
CA SER A 102 8.50 4.08 11.90
C SER A 102 9.64 5.03 12.29
N SER A 103 10.79 4.97 11.62
CA SER A 103 11.89 5.91 11.78
C SER A 103 11.74 7.18 10.93
N GLY A 104 10.65 7.31 10.17
CA GLY A 104 10.42 8.42 9.23
C GLY A 104 11.10 8.25 7.87
N LYS A 105 11.81 7.14 7.63
CA LYS A 105 12.51 6.91 6.37
C LYS A 105 11.53 6.43 5.29
N VAL A 106 11.68 6.98 4.09
CA VAL A 106 10.91 6.57 2.91
C VAL A 106 11.80 5.74 2.00
N TYR A 107 11.30 4.58 1.58
CA TYR A 107 11.91 3.72 0.57
C TYR A 107 11.04 3.73 -0.68
N SER A 108 11.66 3.78 -1.85
CA SER A 108 10.95 3.87 -3.13
C SER A 108 11.20 2.62 -3.95
N PHE A 109 10.15 2.14 -4.62
CA PHE A 109 10.17 0.95 -5.49
C PHE A 109 9.49 1.29 -6.82
N GLY A 110 9.97 0.68 -7.92
CA GLY A 110 9.46 0.95 -9.27
C GLY A 110 9.90 2.32 -9.78
N ASP A 111 8.97 3.06 -10.39
CA ASP A 111 9.19 4.42 -10.88
C ASP A 111 9.10 5.50 -9.79
N ALA A 112 8.78 5.12 -8.54
CA ALA A 112 8.70 6.05 -7.43
C ALA A 112 10.04 6.79 -7.31
N SER A 113 10.04 8.08 -7.65
CA SER A 113 11.22 8.93 -7.52
C SER A 113 11.54 9.05 -6.03
N ALA A 114 12.81 8.98 -5.65
CA ALA A 114 13.20 9.11 -4.24
C ALA A 114 12.81 10.51 -3.72
N GLN A 115 11.61 10.63 -3.17
CA GLN A 115 11.24 11.77 -2.34
C GLN A 115 12.05 11.59 -1.06
N GLY A 116 12.99 12.51 -0.84
CA GLY A 116 13.88 12.49 0.31
C GLY A 116 13.12 12.35 1.64
N ASP A 117 13.89 12.03 2.68
CA ASP A 117 13.46 11.89 4.08
C ASP A 117 12.24 12.77 4.46
N LEU A 118 11.17 12.15 4.97
CA LEU A 118 9.94 12.84 5.38
C LEU A 118 10.21 13.92 6.44
N THR A 119 11.34 13.84 7.16
CA THR A 119 11.80 14.87 8.10
C THR A 119 12.28 16.16 7.44
N THR A 120 12.48 16.16 6.11
CA THR A 120 12.88 17.33 5.31
C THR A 120 11.77 17.87 4.42
N MET A 121 10.62 17.20 4.35
CA MET A 121 9.45 17.66 3.61
C MET A 121 8.56 18.50 4.52
N SER A 122 8.54 19.82 4.30
CA SER A 122 7.73 20.78 5.06
C SER A 122 6.22 20.59 4.93
N ASN A 123 5.77 19.68 4.05
CA ASN A 123 4.38 19.28 3.89
C ASN A 123 4.30 17.82 3.38
N PRO A 124 4.14 16.81 4.26
CA PRO A 124 3.92 15.44 3.80
C PRO A 124 2.60 15.38 3.01
N PRO A 125 2.50 14.61 1.91
CA PRO A 125 1.21 14.38 1.27
C PRO A 125 0.31 13.72 2.30
N SER A 126 -0.63 14.51 2.82
CA SER A 126 -1.57 14.12 3.85
C SER A 126 -2.32 12.89 3.36
N SER A 127 -2.21 11.81 4.13
CA SER A 127 -3.17 10.72 4.10
C SER A 127 -4.57 11.33 3.94
N THR A 128 -5.26 10.97 2.85
CA THR A 128 -6.65 11.30 2.55
C THR A 128 -6.95 12.60 1.77
N ALA A 129 -5.99 13.28 1.12
CA ALA A 129 -6.30 14.39 0.19
C ALA A 129 -6.05 14.02 -1.28
N GLY A 130 -7.08 14.15 -2.11
CA GLY A 130 -7.09 13.75 -3.52
C GLY A 130 -5.98 14.37 -4.36
N ILE A 131 -5.48 13.57 -5.30
CA ILE A 131 -4.79 14.06 -6.48
C ILE A 131 -5.85 14.74 -7.34
N THR A 132 -6.09 16.03 -7.13
CA THR A 132 -6.76 16.85 -8.13
C THR A 132 -5.83 16.96 -9.33
N SER A 133 -6.28 16.38 -10.44
CA SER A 133 -5.89 16.67 -11.81
C SER A 133 -5.46 18.13 -12.00
N VAL A 134 -4.26 18.31 -12.56
CA VAL A 134 -3.89 19.45 -13.42
C VAL A 134 -2.79 18.93 -14.37
N GLY A 135 -2.95 18.87 -15.69
CA GLY A 135 -4.05 19.22 -16.57
C GLY A 135 -3.98 18.43 -17.87
#